data_AF-A0A1Q8JEH0-F1
#
_entry.id   AF-A0A1Q8JEH0-F1
#
_cell.length_a   1.000
_cell.length_b   1.000
_cell.length_c   1.000
_cell.angle_alpha   90.00
_cell.angle_beta   90.00
_cell.angle_gamma   90.00
#
_symmetry.space_group_name_H-M   'P 1'
#
loop_
_entity.id
_entity.type
_entity.pdbx_description
1 polymer ?
#
loop_
_entity_poly.entity_id
_entity_poly.type
_entity_poly.pdbx_seq_one_letter_code
_entity_poly.pdbx_strand_id
1 'polypeptide(L)'
;MPGTTRDWPEAAFYGHQRVHAFDGLGYRGPPFSWSPMPDQYALSAFDRLEYGRTDRGPLMAEVALTSSHAPWSPVPPLLPWDRVGDGSAYAPYAHDQRAWDTIWTGDPAAIRADYVRSTEYSLETLYDWVSRFGDDRLVVVVLGDHQPAPMVVGQDAGRDVPISVVTRDQAVLDRIAGWGWTPGLRPPPTAPVQPMEDFRDRFLSAFNR
;
A
#
# COMPACT_ATOMS: atom_id res chain seq x y z
N MET A 1 -5.61 -4.83 -7.37
CA MET A 1 -4.39 -4.49 -8.13
C MET A 1 -4.63 -3.26 -9.00
N PRO A 2 -4.58 -2.04 -8.42
CA PRO A 2 -4.92 -0.80 -9.13
C PRO A 2 -4.06 -0.50 -10.36
N GLY A 3 -2.77 -0.83 -10.32
CA GLY A 3 -1.82 -0.59 -11.43
C GLY A 3 -1.82 -1.65 -12.53
N THR A 4 -2.55 -2.76 -12.36
CA THR A 4 -2.62 -3.83 -13.37
C THR A 4 -3.61 -3.45 -14.46
N THR A 5 -3.09 -2.97 -15.60
CA THR A 5 -3.87 -2.46 -16.76
C THR A 5 -3.88 -3.42 -17.95
N ARG A 6 -3.26 -4.59 -17.81
CA ARG A 6 -3.21 -5.65 -18.81
C ARG A 6 -3.64 -6.96 -18.15
N ASP A 7 -4.04 -7.92 -18.98
CA ASP A 7 -4.34 -9.27 -18.53
C ASP A 7 -3.16 -9.86 -17.74
N TRP A 8 -3.46 -10.49 -16.61
CA TRP A 8 -2.48 -11.11 -15.73
C TRP A 8 -2.84 -12.60 -15.51
N PRO A 9 -2.64 -13.46 -16.53
CA PRO A 9 -2.98 -14.88 -16.45
C PRO A 9 -2.17 -15.63 -15.40
N GLU A 10 -0.99 -15.13 -15.03
CA GLU A 10 -0.11 -15.71 -14.01
C GLU A 10 -0.76 -15.71 -12.62
N ALA A 11 -1.78 -14.89 -12.36
CA ALA A 11 -2.53 -14.93 -11.11
C ALA A 11 -3.13 -16.33 -10.83
N ALA A 12 -3.49 -17.08 -11.88
CA ALA A 12 -3.99 -18.45 -11.75
C ALA A 12 -2.90 -19.41 -11.26
N PHE A 13 -1.65 -19.21 -11.67
CA PHE A 13 -0.52 -20.00 -11.18
C PHE A 13 -0.32 -19.81 -9.67
N TYR A 14 -0.52 -18.59 -9.16
CA TYR A 14 -0.43 -18.27 -7.73
C TYR A 14 -1.70 -18.60 -6.93
N GLY A 15 -2.74 -19.14 -7.59
CA GLY A 15 -3.95 -19.60 -6.92
C GLY A 15 -4.91 -18.48 -6.48
N HIS A 16 -4.82 -17.27 -7.05
CA HIS A 16 -5.80 -16.22 -6.79
C HIS A 16 -7.20 -16.66 -7.24
N GLN A 17 -8.16 -16.68 -6.31
CA GLN A 17 -9.56 -17.00 -6.65
C GLN A 17 -10.26 -15.82 -7.34
N ARG A 18 -9.81 -14.59 -7.07
CA ARG A 18 -10.34 -13.34 -7.64
C ARG A 18 -9.21 -12.35 -7.84
N VAL A 19 -9.26 -11.63 -8.96
CA VAL A 19 -8.35 -10.52 -9.27
C VAL A 19 -9.20 -9.32 -9.65
N HIS A 20 -9.14 -8.27 -8.84
CA HIS A 20 -9.70 -6.96 -9.17
C HIS A 20 -8.57 -6.09 -9.72
N ALA A 21 -8.41 -6.11 -11.04
CA ALA A 21 -7.48 -5.25 -11.78
C ALA A 21 -8.06 -3.83 -11.95
N PHE A 22 -7.33 -2.96 -12.66
CA PHE A 22 -7.71 -1.55 -12.84
C PHE A 22 -9.20 -1.36 -13.22
N ASP A 23 -9.67 -2.10 -14.22
CA ASP A 23 -11.04 -2.04 -14.76
C ASP A 23 -12.09 -2.61 -13.79
N GLY A 24 -11.74 -3.68 -13.05
CA GLY A 24 -12.61 -4.33 -12.08
C GLY A 24 -12.87 -3.53 -10.81
N LEU A 25 -12.04 -2.51 -10.51
CA LEU A 25 -12.19 -1.68 -9.31
C LEU A 25 -13.27 -0.61 -9.44
N GLY A 26 -13.71 -0.27 -10.65
CA GLY A 26 -14.84 0.64 -10.91
C GLY A 26 -14.58 2.13 -10.64
N TYR A 27 -13.32 2.56 -10.60
CA TYR A 27 -12.95 3.96 -10.39
C TYR A 27 -13.37 4.83 -11.58
N ARG A 28 -13.94 6.00 -11.30
CA ARG A 28 -14.44 6.97 -12.29
C ARG A 28 -13.85 8.38 -12.12
N GLY A 29 -12.95 8.56 -11.15
CA GLY A 29 -12.20 9.80 -11.00
C GLY A 29 -11.03 9.89 -11.99
N PRO A 30 -10.34 11.03 -12.05
CA PRO A 30 -9.08 11.15 -12.78
C PRO A 30 -7.94 10.43 -12.06
N PRO A 31 -6.88 10.04 -12.78
CA PRO A 31 -5.66 9.51 -12.18
C PRO A 31 -4.92 10.60 -11.40
N PHE A 32 -4.03 10.19 -10.50
CA PHE A 32 -3.05 11.04 -9.83
C PHE A 32 -1.66 10.70 -10.38
N SER A 33 -1.30 11.37 -11.47
CA SER A 33 -0.09 11.11 -12.25
C SER A 33 -0.02 9.66 -12.74
N TRP A 34 0.96 8.86 -12.29
CA TRP A 34 1.04 7.46 -12.69
C TRP A 34 -0.06 6.59 -12.05
N SER A 35 -0.50 6.95 -10.85
CA SER A 35 -1.48 6.17 -10.11
C SER A 35 -2.86 6.28 -10.76
N PRO A 36 -3.50 5.16 -11.16
CA PRO A 36 -4.80 5.21 -11.81
C PRO A 36 -5.93 5.65 -10.88
N MET A 37 -5.75 5.54 -9.56
CA MET A 37 -6.72 5.90 -8.54
C MET A 37 -6.04 6.10 -7.18
N PRO A 38 -6.56 7.00 -6.31
CA PRO A 38 -6.06 7.15 -4.95
C PRO A 38 -6.15 5.85 -4.13
N ASP A 39 -5.19 5.64 -3.22
CA ASP A 39 -5.16 4.46 -2.33
C ASP A 39 -6.43 4.34 -1.48
N GLN A 40 -7.02 5.47 -1.09
CA GLN A 40 -8.28 5.50 -0.35
C GLN A 40 -9.43 4.91 -1.17
N TYR A 41 -9.49 5.18 -2.47
CA TYR A 41 -10.45 4.53 -3.34
C TYR A 41 -10.16 3.03 -3.48
N ALA A 42 -8.90 2.64 -3.67
CA ALA A 42 -8.52 1.24 -3.79
C ALA A 42 -8.92 0.43 -2.53
N LEU A 43 -8.72 0.99 -1.33
CA LEU A 43 -9.13 0.38 -0.07
C LEU A 43 -10.64 0.39 0.15
N SER A 44 -11.34 1.44 -0.30
CA SER A 44 -12.82 1.47 -0.31
C SER A 44 -13.40 0.40 -1.24
N ALA A 45 -12.79 0.20 -2.42
CA ALA A 45 -13.18 -0.85 -3.34
C ALA A 45 -12.88 -2.24 -2.77
N PHE A 46 -11.74 -2.44 -2.11
CA PHE A 46 -11.41 -3.68 -1.42
C PHE A 46 -12.43 -4.03 -0.32
N ASP A 47 -12.82 -3.03 0.48
CA ASP A 47 -13.86 -3.20 1.50
C ASP A 47 -15.20 -3.62 0.87
N ARG A 48 -15.65 -2.89 -0.14
CA ARG A 48 -16.92 -3.17 -0.85
C ARG A 48 -16.93 -4.54 -1.55
N LEU A 49 -15.83 -4.92 -2.20
CA LEU A 49 -15.78 -6.07 -3.11
C LEU A 49 -15.42 -7.37 -2.38
N GLU A 50 -14.63 -7.32 -1.31
CA GLU A 50 -14.10 -8.51 -0.63
C GLU A 50 -14.16 -8.44 0.90
N TYR A 51 -13.52 -7.46 1.54
CA TYR A 51 -13.34 -7.49 3.00
C TYR A 51 -14.65 -7.33 3.80
N GLY A 52 -15.50 -6.37 3.41
CA GLY A 52 -16.77 -6.07 4.07
C GLY A 52 -17.90 -7.06 3.73
N ARG A 53 -17.65 -8.07 2.90
CA ARG A 53 -18.65 -9.10 2.56
C ARG A 53 -18.82 -10.09 3.70
N THR A 54 -20.07 -10.35 4.07
CA THR A 54 -20.44 -11.32 5.11
C THR A 54 -20.66 -12.74 4.57
N ASP A 55 -20.81 -12.89 3.26
CA ASP A 55 -21.15 -14.14 2.58
C ASP A 55 -19.90 -14.91 2.10
N ARG A 56 -18.86 -14.97 2.93
CA ARG A 56 -17.57 -15.59 2.55
C ARG A 56 -16.80 -16.22 3.71
N GLY A 57 -15.89 -17.13 3.36
CA GLY A 57 -14.93 -17.75 4.30
C GLY A 57 -13.74 -16.83 4.66
N PRO A 58 -12.65 -17.39 5.24
CA PRO A 58 -11.43 -16.63 5.58
C PRO A 58 -10.77 -15.94 4.37
N LEU A 59 -10.11 -14.78 4.58
CA LEU A 59 -9.45 -13.98 3.51
C LEU A 59 -7.95 -14.05 3.64
N MET A 60 -7.30 -14.28 2.50
CA MET A 60 -5.97 -13.77 2.24
C MET A 60 -6.11 -12.83 1.04
N ALA A 61 -5.67 -11.58 1.20
CA ALA A 61 -5.74 -10.59 0.15
C ALA A 61 -4.42 -9.85 0.02
N GLU A 62 -4.04 -9.56 -1.22
CA GLU A 62 -2.96 -8.66 -1.56
C GLU A 62 -3.57 -7.39 -2.16
N VAL A 63 -3.21 -6.23 -1.60
CA VAL A 63 -3.66 -4.93 -2.07
C VAL A 63 -2.43 -4.08 -2.38
N ALA A 64 -2.08 -4.00 -3.66
CA ALA A 64 -1.02 -3.11 -4.12
C ALA A 64 -1.49 -1.66 -4.07
N LEU A 65 -0.90 -0.85 -3.19
CA LEU A 65 -1.11 0.61 -3.16
C LEU A 65 -0.25 1.29 -4.23
N THR A 66 -0.69 2.43 -4.75
CA THR A 66 -0.03 3.07 -5.90
C THR A 66 0.17 4.58 -5.76
N SER A 67 -0.41 5.23 -4.75
CA SER A 67 -0.35 6.70 -4.63
C SER A 67 1.04 7.24 -4.29
N SER A 68 1.91 6.40 -3.71
CA SER A 68 3.31 6.72 -3.44
C SER A 68 4.26 6.39 -4.60
N HIS A 69 3.73 6.12 -5.80
CA HIS A 69 4.54 5.92 -6.99
C HIS A 69 4.96 7.26 -7.62
N ALA A 70 6.13 7.28 -8.26
CA ALA A 70 6.60 8.45 -9.00
C ALA A 70 5.56 8.89 -10.05
N PRO A 71 5.43 10.19 -10.35
CA PRO A 71 6.22 11.34 -9.87
C PRO A 71 5.74 11.95 -8.53
N TRP A 72 4.94 11.25 -7.73
CA TRP A 72 4.52 11.62 -6.36
C TRP A 72 3.70 12.91 -6.21
N SER A 73 3.26 13.53 -7.32
CA SER A 73 2.52 14.79 -7.31
C SER A 73 1.55 14.89 -8.48
N PRO A 74 0.31 15.36 -8.29
CA PRO A 74 -0.28 15.79 -7.02
C PRO A 74 -0.54 14.61 -6.06
N VAL A 75 -0.57 14.89 -4.76
CA VAL A 75 -1.02 13.95 -3.75
C VAL A 75 -2.52 14.18 -3.52
N PRO A 76 -3.38 13.15 -3.64
CA PRO A 76 -4.81 13.29 -3.35
C PRO A 76 -5.05 13.67 -1.88
N PRO A 77 -6.11 14.43 -1.56
CA PRO A 77 -6.52 14.62 -0.17
C PRO A 77 -7.18 13.35 0.37
N LEU A 78 -7.08 13.13 1.69
CA LEU A 78 -7.93 12.17 2.36
C LEU A 78 -9.35 12.74 2.48
N LEU A 79 -10.31 12.12 1.81
CA LEU A 79 -11.72 12.50 1.87
C LEU A 79 -12.43 11.80 3.04
N PRO A 80 -13.59 12.30 3.50
CA PRO A 80 -14.49 11.46 4.28
C PRO A 80 -14.85 10.19 3.50
N TRP A 81 -14.84 9.01 4.14
CA TRP A 81 -15.03 7.72 3.45
C TRP A 81 -16.37 7.61 2.72
N ASP A 82 -17.43 8.20 3.25
CA ASP A 82 -18.75 8.29 2.63
C ASP A 82 -18.78 9.20 1.37
N ARG A 83 -17.75 10.02 1.17
CA ARG A 83 -17.56 10.89 0.01
C ARG A 83 -16.68 10.29 -1.08
N VAL A 84 -16.01 9.16 -0.82
CA VAL A 84 -15.15 8.48 -1.80
C VAL A 84 -15.97 8.02 -3.01
N GLY A 85 -17.14 7.42 -2.79
CA GLY A 85 -18.08 7.04 -3.85
C GLY A 85 -17.45 6.20 -4.97
N ASP A 86 -17.67 6.60 -6.22
CA ASP A 86 -17.02 6.03 -7.41
C ASP A 86 -15.68 6.71 -7.76
N GLY A 87 -15.19 7.59 -6.90
CA GLY A 87 -13.94 8.33 -7.09
C GLY A 87 -14.08 9.65 -7.86
N SER A 88 -15.25 9.96 -8.42
CA SER A 88 -15.48 11.25 -9.11
C SER A 88 -15.26 12.48 -8.21
N ALA A 89 -15.40 12.32 -6.89
CA ALA A 89 -15.14 13.37 -5.90
C ALA A 89 -13.67 13.86 -5.88
N TYR A 90 -12.73 13.09 -6.43
CA TYR A 90 -11.34 13.50 -6.52
C TYR A 90 -11.05 14.48 -7.67
N ALA A 91 -12.00 14.67 -8.59
CA ALA A 91 -11.78 15.46 -9.81
C ALA A 91 -11.21 16.87 -9.56
N PRO A 92 -11.67 17.64 -8.55
CA PRO A 92 -11.13 18.97 -8.28
C PRO A 92 -9.66 18.98 -7.83
N TYR A 93 -9.11 17.85 -7.36
CA TYR A 93 -7.78 17.78 -6.75
C TYR A 93 -6.69 17.22 -7.67
N ALA A 94 -7.06 16.69 -8.83
CA ALA A 94 -6.12 16.06 -9.76
C ALA A 94 -5.50 17.06 -10.77
N HIS A 95 -5.40 18.33 -10.39
CA HIS A 95 -4.73 19.37 -11.16
C HIS A 95 -3.21 19.36 -10.90
N ASP A 96 -2.45 20.09 -11.71
CA ASP A 96 -0.99 20.23 -11.57
C ASP A 96 -0.20 18.91 -11.58
N GLN A 97 -0.68 17.93 -12.36
CA GLN A 97 0.02 16.67 -12.59
C GLN A 97 1.38 16.91 -13.20
N ARG A 98 2.42 16.45 -12.51
CA ARG A 98 3.78 16.57 -13.02
C ARG A 98 4.05 15.51 -14.06
N ALA A 99 4.76 15.90 -15.10
CA ALA A 99 5.28 14.96 -16.08
C ALA A 99 6.34 14.06 -15.44
N TRP A 100 6.48 12.84 -15.97
CA TRP A 100 7.39 11.84 -15.42
C TRP A 100 8.86 12.28 -15.41
N ASP A 101 9.28 13.05 -16.41
CA ASP A 101 10.64 13.58 -16.55
C ASP A 101 11.03 14.59 -15.46
N THR A 102 10.06 15.17 -14.75
CA THR A 102 10.31 16.09 -13.63
C THR A 102 11.04 15.42 -12.47
N ILE A 103 11.00 14.09 -12.35
CA ILE A 103 11.78 13.37 -11.31
C ILE A 103 13.30 13.50 -11.53
N TRP A 104 13.75 13.80 -12.75
CA TRP A 104 15.16 13.95 -13.10
C TRP A 104 15.58 15.41 -13.31
N THR A 105 14.62 16.26 -13.71
CA THR A 105 14.88 17.64 -14.13
C THR A 105 14.42 18.68 -13.10
N GLY A 106 13.55 18.29 -12.16
CA GLY A 106 13.00 19.16 -11.14
C GLY A 106 13.97 19.45 -9.99
N ASP A 107 13.56 20.37 -9.11
CA ASP A 107 14.27 20.66 -7.87
C ASP A 107 14.29 19.42 -6.95
N PRO A 108 15.47 18.89 -6.58
CA PRO A 108 15.58 17.73 -5.70
C PRO A 108 14.87 17.90 -4.34
N ALA A 109 14.84 19.12 -3.79
CA ALA A 109 14.17 19.36 -2.51
C ALA A 109 12.64 19.22 -2.66
N ALA A 110 12.07 19.79 -3.73
CA ALA A 110 10.66 19.62 -4.06
C ALA A 110 10.29 18.15 -4.34
N ILE A 111 11.11 17.41 -5.09
CA ILE A 111 10.87 15.99 -5.40
C ILE A 111 10.85 15.14 -4.12
N ARG A 112 11.80 15.37 -3.21
CA ARG A 112 11.84 14.68 -1.90
C ARG A 112 10.62 15.01 -1.05
N ALA A 113 10.20 16.27 -1.03
CA ALA A 113 9.01 16.69 -0.31
C ALA A 113 7.74 16.02 -0.87
N ASP A 114 7.64 15.87 -2.18
CA ASP A 114 6.51 15.19 -2.83
C ASP A 114 6.47 13.70 -2.48
N TYR A 115 7.63 13.02 -2.55
CA TYR A 115 7.75 11.63 -2.10
C TYR A 115 7.29 11.45 -0.65
N VAL A 116 7.76 12.29 0.28
CA VAL A 116 7.36 12.23 1.69
C VAL A 116 5.85 12.41 1.83
N ARG A 117 5.25 13.44 1.21
CA ARG A 117 3.79 13.67 1.30
C ARG A 117 2.97 12.52 0.71
N SER A 118 3.42 11.93 -0.40
CA SER A 118 2.72 10.79 -0.99
C SER A 118 2.80 9.54 -0.11
N THR A 119 3.93 9.33 0.58
CA THR A 119 4.12 8.22 1.52
C THR A 119 3.29 8.42 2.79
N GLU A 120 3.27 9.66 3.32
CA GLU A 120 2.39 10.05 4.43
C GLU A 120 0.92 9.78 4.09
N TYR A 121 0.46 10.22 2.92
CA TYR A 121 -0.91 9.95 2.46
C TYR A 121 -1.23 8.45 2.39
N SER A 122 -0.36 7.63 1.78
CA SER A 122 -0.58 6.18 1.66
C SER A 122 -0.66 5.51 3.04
N LEU A 123 0.24 5.87 3.97
CA LEU A 123 0.25 5.31 5.33
C LEU A 123 -0.93 5.81 6.17
N GLU A 124 -1.28 7.09 6.08
CA GLU A 124 -2.43 7.67 6.77
C GLU A 124 -3.74 7.02 6.29
N THR A 125 -3.89 6.84 4.98
CA THR A 125 -5.04 6.16 4.38
C THR A 125 -5.17 4.73 4.91
N LEU A 126 -4.07 3.96 4.91
CA LEU A 126 -4.06 2.59 5.41
C LEU A 126 -4.40 2.54 6.91
N TYR A 127 -3.79 3.42 7.70
CA TYR A 127 -4.06 3.51 9.14
C TYR A 127 -5.53 3.84 9.43
N ASP A 128 -6.11 4.81 8.71
CA ASP A 128 -7.51 5.21 8.87
C ASP A 128 -8.45 4.07 8.43
N TRP A 129 -8.12 3.34 7.36
CA TRP A 129 -8.87 2.16 6.95
C TRP A 129 -8.84 1.05 8.01
N VAL A 130 -7.65 0.68 8.50
CA VAL A 130 -7.50 -0.34 9.56
C VAL A 130 -8.25 0.08 10.83
N SER A 131 -8.16 1.35 11.20
CA SER A 131 -8.80 1.87 12.42
C SER A 131 -10.33 1.87 12.34
N ARG A 132 -10.90 2.04 11.14
CA ARG A 132 -12.35 2.10 10.91
C ARG A 132 -13.00 0.76 10.65
N PHE A 133 -12.37 -0.06 9.80
CA PHE A 133 -12.97 -1.28 9.27
C PHE A 133 -12.38 -2.55 9.88
N GLY A 134 -11.19 -2.47 10.51
CA GLY A 134 -10.53 -3.63 11.09
C GLY A 134 -11.31 -4.25 12.26
N ASP A 135 -11.51 -5.57 12.20
CA ASP A 135 -12.02 -6.38 13.31
C ASP A 135 -10.88 -6.95 14.18
N ASP A 136 -11.24 -7.64 15.28
CA ASP A 136 -10.26 -8.23 16.21
C ASP A 136 -9.43 -9.37 15.59
N ARG A 137 -9.79 -9.84 14.39
CA ARG A 137 -9.11 -10.93 13.68
C ARG A 137 -8.30 -10.45 12.48
N LEU A 138 -8.35 -9.15 12.17
CA LEU A 138 -7.60 -8.58 11.06
C LEU A 138 -6.10 -8.60 11.37
N VAL A 139 -5.34 -9.24 10.48
CA VAL A 139 -3.88 -9.17 10.45
C VAL A 139 -3.46 -8.52 9.14
N VAL A 140 -2.71 -7.42 9.23
CA VAL A 140 -2.16 -6.71 8.08
C VAL A 140 -0.64 -6.80 8.10
N VAL A 141 -0.05 -7.30 7.01
CA VAL A 141 1.38 -7.13 6.73
C VAL A 141 1.53 -5.90 5.85
N VAL A 142 2.18 -4.86 6.37
CA VAL A 142 2.51 -3.64 5.64
C VAL A 142 3.97 -3.73 5.21
N LEU A 143 4.23 -3.64 3.92
CA LEU A 143 5.55 -3.86 3.33
C LEU A 143 5.77 -2.88 2.17
N GLY A 144 6.91 -2.20 2.15
CA GLY A 144 7.39 -1.51 0.94
C GLY A 144 7.91 -2.52 -0.08
N ASP A 145 7.60 -2.34 -1.36
CA ASP A 145 8.09 -3.20 -2.43
C ASP A 145 9.53 -2.85 -2.83
N HIS A 146 9.88 -1.56 -2.84
CA HIS A 146 11.25 -1.07 -3.06
C HIS A 146 11.48 0.36 -2.54
N GLN A 147 12.75 0.78 -2.49
CA GLN A 147 13.15 2.18 -2.23
C GLN A 147 12.82 3.09 -3.42
N PRO A 148 12.54 4.40 -3.22
CA PRO A 148 12.29 5.33 -4.32
C PRO A 148 13.54 5.59 -5.16
N ALA A 149 13.39 6.33 -6.26
CA ALA A 149 14.50 6.62 -7.17
C ALA A 149 15.66 7.37 -6.47
N PRO A 150 16.91 7.23 -6.96
CA PRO A 150 18.08 7.84 -6.34
C PRO A 150 18.05 9.38 -6.15
N MET A 151 17.23 10.14 -6.87
CA MET A 151 17.07 11.58 -6.57
C MET A 151 16.47 11.82 -5.19
N VAL A 152 15.67 10.87 -4.69
CA VAL A 152 15.07 10.94 -3.37
C VAL A 152 16.07 10.49 -2.30
N VAL A 153 16.62 9.28 -2.44
CA VAL A 153 17.39 8.60 -1.38
C VAL A 153 18.91 8.69 -1.53
N GLY A 154 19.42 9.19 -2.66
CA GLY A 154 20.84 9.22 -3.00
C GLY A 154 21.28 7.99 -3.79
N GLN A 155 22.46 8.08 -4.43
CA GLN A 155 23.01 7.01 -5.28
C GLN A 155 23.49 5.80 -4.47
N ASP A 156 23.89 6.02 -3.23
CA ASP A 156 24.46 4.99 -2.34
C ASP A 156 23.42 4.42 -1.36
N ALA A 157 22.14 4.68 -1.59
CA ALA A 157 21.07 4.15 -0.75
C ALA A 157 21.02 2.62 -0.82
N GLY A 158 20.73 1.98 0.32
CA GLY A 158 20.48 0.55 0.41
C GLY A 158 19.19 0.13 -0.30
N ARG A 159 18.80 -1.14 -0.10
CA ARG A 159 17.55 -1.71 -0.65
C ARG A 159 16.53 -2.03 0.42
N ASP A 160 16.81 -1.62 1.65
CA ASP A 160 16.02 -1.97 2.83
C ASP A 160 14.67 -1.28 2.77
N VAL A 161 13.60 -1.99 3.07
CA VAL A 161 12.23 -1.44 3.09
C VAL A 161 11.58 -1.78 4.43
N PRO A 162 10.72 -0.90 4.98
CA PRO A 162 10.03 -1.22 6.22
C PRO A 162 9.02 -2.35 6.00
N ILE A 163 8.94 -3.23 6.99
CA ILE A 163 7.89 -4.24 7.13
C ILE A 163 7.27 -4.12 8.53
N SER A 164 5.96 -4.29 8.64
CA SER A 164 5.24 -4.28 9.91
C SER A 164 4.07 -5.25 9.89
N VAL A 165 3.79 -5.88 11.04
CA VAL A 165 2.55 -6.63 11.28
C VAL A 165 1.67 -5.78 12.18
N VAL A 166 0.44 -5.48 11.71
CA VAL A 166 -0.56 -4.70 12.44
C VAL A 166 -1.76 -5.60 12.69
N THR A 167 -2.11 -5.79 13.97
CA THR A 167 -3.23 -6.65 14.39
C THR A 167 -3.67 -6.30 15.82
N ARG A 168 -4.93 -6.60 16.15
CA ARG A 168 -5.42 -6.63 17.55
C ARG A 168 -5.22 -7.99 18.22
N ASP A 169 -4.94 -9.03 17.44
CA ASP A 169 -4.76 -10.39 17.92
C ASP A 169 -3.38 -10.55 18.58
N GLN A 170 -3.37 -10.57 19.91
CA GLN A 170 -2.14 -10.75 20.69
C GLN A 170 -1.46 -12.09 20.42
N ALA A 171 -2.21 -13.15 20.07
CA ALA A 171 -1.61 -14.45 19.79
C ALA A 171 -0.73 -14.41 18.52
N VAL A 172 -1.08 -13.57 17.54
CA VAL A 172 -0.27 -13.32 16.35
C VAL A 172 1.04 -12.62 16.73
N LEU A 173 0.96 -11.59 17.59
CA LEU A 173 2.14 -10.85 18.06
C LEU A 173 3.07 -11.74 18.90
N ASP A 174 2.51 -12.56 19.78
CA ASP A 174 3.27 -13.50 20.62
C ASP A 174 4.02 -14.53 19.76
N ARG A 175 3.40 -14.98 18.66
CA ARG A 175 4.00 -15.96 17.75
C ARG A 175 5.25 -15.42 17.03
N ILE A 176 5.31 -14.11 16.80
CA ILE A 176 6.42 -13.43 16.11
C ILE A 176 7.36 -12.68 17.06
N ALA A 177 7.11 -12.71 18.38
CA ALA A 177 7.90 -11.97 19.37
C ALA A 177 9.42 -12.29 19.33
N GLY A 178 9.78 -13.51 18.90
CA GLY A 178 11.17 -13.93 18.73
C GLY A 178 11.89 -13.36 17.50
N TRP A 179 11.23 -12.59 16.64
CA TRP A 179 11.84 -12.06 15.40
C TRP A 179 12.74 -10.85 15.62
N GLY A 180 12.72 -10.25 16.82
CA GLY A 180 13.54 -9.07 17.15
C GLY A 180 13.00 -7.77 16.54
N TRP A 181 11.73 -7.76 16.14
CA TRP A 181 11.06 -6.55 15.66
C TRP A 181 10.67 -5.64 16.83
N THR A 182 10.49 -4.36 16.53
CA THR A 182 10.16 -3.34 17.53
C THR A 182 8.76 -2.80 17.30
N PRO A 183 8.03 -2.38 18.36
CA PRO A 183 6.68 -1.84 18.20
C PRO A 183 6.64 -0.56 17.33
N GLY A 184 5.60 -0.45 16.50
CA GLY A 184 5.31 0.72 15.67
C GLY A 184 5.67 0.57 14.19
N LEU A 185 5.28 1.56 13.39
CA LEU A 185 5.46 1.57 11.92
C LEU A 185 6.81 2.17 11.48
N ARG A 186 7.60 2.69 12.41
CA ARG A 186 8.91 3.30 12.14
C ARG A 186 10.00 2.42 12.77
N PRO A 187 10.64 1.53 12.00
CA PRO A 187 11.77 0.76 12.48
C PRO A 187 12.89 1.70 12.97
N PRO A 188 13.56 1.41 14.11
CA PRO A 188 14.74 2.13 14.51
C PRO A 188 15.90 1.85 13.53
N PRO A 189 16.92 2.73 13.45
CA PRO A 189 18.11 2.47 12.62
C PRO A 189 18.85 1.16 12.95
N THR A 190 18.62 0.60 14.13
CA THR A 190 19.21 -0.66 14.60
C THR A 190 18.30 -1.87 14.37
N ALA A 191 17.18 -1.70 13.65
CA ALA A 191 16.29 -2.82 13.32
C ALA A 191 17.05 -3.88 12.51
N PRO A 192 16.75 -5.17 12.70
CA PRO A 192 17.37 -6.22 11.91
C PRO A 192 16.98 -6.08 10.43
N VAL A 193 17.97 -6.15 9.55
CA VAL A 193 17.78 -6.22 8.10
C VAL A 193 17.90 -7.67 7.67
N GLN A 194 16.92 -8.16 6.91
CA GLN A 194 16.87 -9.53 6.41
C GLN A 194 16.41 -9.57 4.96
N PRO A 195 16.91 -10.53 4.17
CA PRO A 195 16.38 -10.80 2.84
C PRO A 195 14.89 -11.16 2.89
N MET A 196 14.13 -10.81 1.84
CA MET A 196 12.68 -11.05 1.80
C MET A 196 12.32 -12.54 1.80
N GLU A 197 13.20 -13.41 1.28
CA GLU A 197 13.05 -14.86 1.33
C GLU A 197 13.03 -15.41 2.77
N ASP A 198 13.76 -14.78 3.69
CA ASP A 198 13.77 -15.19 5.10
C ASP A 198 12.42 -14.86 5.76
N PHE A 199 11.77 -13.75 5.36
CA PHE A 199 10.43 -13.41 5.85
C PHE A 199 9.41 -14.49 5.45
N ARG A 200 9.42 -14.93 4.19
CA ARG A 200 8.51 -16.00 3.71
C ARG A 200 8.61 -17.23 4.61
N ASP A 201 9.83 -17.73 4.83
CA ASP A 201 10.05 -18.97 5.56
C ASP A 201 9.70 -18.83 7.04
N ARG A 202 10.00 -17.67 7.65
CA ARG A 202 9.60 -17.34 9.03
C ARG A 202 8.09 -17.24 9.18
N PHE A 203 7.42 -16.55 8.27
CA PHE A 203 5.97 -16.37 8.27
C PHE A 203 5.25 -17.71 8.17
N LEU A 204 5.64 -18.54 7.19
CA LEU A 204 5.08 -19.89 7.05
C LEU A 204 5.37 -20.75 8.28
N SER A 205 6.59 -20.72 8.82
CA SER A 205 6.93 -21.48 10.03
C SER A 205 6.14 -21.05 11.27
N ALA A 206 5.78 -19.76 11.35
CA ALA A 206 4.97 -19.22 12.44
C ALA A 206 3.51 -19.69 12.35
N PHE A 207 2.91 -19.68 11.16
CA PHE A 207 1.46 -19.80 11.00
C PHE A 207 0.97 -21.08 10.27
N ASN A 208 1.87 -21.96 9.81
CA ASN A 208 1.51 -23.22 9.12
C ASN A 208 1.26 -24.40 10.09
N ARG A 209 0.53 -24.19 11.19
CA ARG A 209 0.20 -25.25 12.15
C ARG A 209 -1.26 -25.22 12.55
#